data_AF-A0A8K0RGL5-F1
#
_entry.id   AF-A0A8K0RGL5-F1
#
_cell.length_a   1.000
_cell.length_b   1.000
_cell.length_c   1.000
_cell.angle_alpha   90.00
_cell.angle_beta   90.00
_cell.angle_gamma   90.00
#
_symmetry.space_group_name_H-M   'P 1'
#
loop_
_entity.id
_entity.type
_entity.pdbx_description
1 polymer ?
#
loop_
_entity_poly.entity_id
_entity_poly.type
_entity_poly.pdbx_seq_one_letter_code
_entity_poly.pdbx_strand_id
1 'polypeptide(L)'
;MSRRSSDVSSGLPSPPRTPPRKPHSPYVVGATFIAKSHIPPAPFGKYYGEHESCDLEQLPSSAQLEWCIAHPPAPGVTKHEDTICIGIANTIRIGSDCGAQIVLLESNRVAEIFDLLYYEFYDTDGPAGLKIDVTAKADSDYVIEAAAYNKLQHSTVPDGIIPDYYGSWTIDVETLIGNNLMTREVRIILMEFVPGVRMLDLDPEELLKEERENIMRKMIEADYTLRYAGVQHDDISPRNIIISRTTAFSSPDLRLTLVDFGCSTVYDILYGGSALPEYNNPLFHWTSADLWSSRGWLSADEERVEWMWRVWADGCEGKYVQVERDPDNIFGAPKEPELGELDGCVEVKESA
;
A
#
# COMPACT_ATOMS: atom_id res chain seq x y z
N MET A 1 -28.92 -37.17 52.64
CA MET A 1 -28.92 -35.70 52.47
C MET A 1 -27.50 -35.22 52.68
N SER A 2 -26.85 -34.84 51.58
CA SER A 2 -25.39 -34.77 51.46
C SER A 2 -24.82 -33.41 51.87
N ARG A 3 -23.59 -33.46 52.41
CA ARG A 3 -22.78 -32.36 52.93
C ARG A 3 -22.37 -31.39 51.81
N ARG A 4 -22.50 -30.08 52.03
CA ARG A 4 -21.83 -29.05 51.23
C ARG A 4 -20.36 -28.98 51.66
N SER A 5 -19.47 -29.34 50.74
CA SER A 5 -18.04 -29.08 50.84
C SER A 5 -17.70 -27.87 49.98
N SER A 6 -16.85 -27.02 50.55
CA SER A 6 -16.20 -25.85 49.98
C SER A 6 -15.37 -26.18 48.74
N ASP A 7 -15.59 -25.47 47.64
CA ASP A 7 -14.64 -25.42 46.53
C ASP A 7 -13.64 -24.30 46.75
N VAL A 8 -12.38 -24.73 46.79
CA VAL A 8 -11.18 -23.92 46.94
C VAL A 8 -10.88 -23.26 45.61
N SER A 9 -10.77 -21.94 45.66
CA SER A 9 -10.28 -21.03 44.63
C SER A 9 -9.00 -21.56 43.95
N SER A 10 -9.12 -21.99 42.69
CA SER A 10 -7.96 -22.15 41.79
C SER A 10 -7.55 -20.76 41.28
N GLY A 11 -6.59 -20.15 41.98
CA GLY A 11 -5.94 -18.91 41.57
C GLY A 11 -5.05 -19.10 40.34
N LEU A 12 -5.65 -19.24 39.17
CA LEU A 12 -4.93 -19.01 37.91
C LEU A 12 -4.78 -17.50 37.72
N PRO A 13 -3.56 -16.96 37.59
CA PRO A 13 -3.38 -15.55 37.29
C PRO A 13 -4.06 -15.26 35.94
N SER A 14 -4.96 -14.29 35.94
CA SER A 14 -5.54 -13.77 34.71
C SER A 14 -4.40 -13.32 33.78
N PRO A 15 -4.48 -13.58 32.46
CA PRO A 15 -3.46 -13.11 31.53
C PRO A 15 -3.29 -11.59 31.70
N PRO A 16 -2.06 -11.06 31.61
CA PRO A 16 -1.82 -9.64 31.75
C PRO A 16 -2.69 -8.88 30.75
N ARG A 17 -3.54 -7.98 31.27
CA ARG A 17 -4.51 -7.19 30.50
C ARG A 17 -3.89 -6.15 29.57
N THR A 18 -2.57 -6.12 29.49
CA THR A 18 -1.80 -5.17 28.68
C THR A 18 -0.74 -5.93 27.92
N PRO A 19 -0.73 -5.86 26.57
CA PRO A 19 0.34 -6.45 25.78
C PRO A 19 1.70 -5.90 26.24
N PRO A 20 2.78 -6.70 26.19
CA PRO A 20 4.11 -6.23 26.53
C PRO A 20 4.44 -4.95 25.76
N ARG A 21 4.95 -3.93 26.44
CA ARG A 21 5.36 -2.67 25.80
C ARG A 21 6.46 -2.97 24.78
N LYS A 22 6.22 -2.61 23.52
CA LYS A 22 7.24 -2.64 22.47
C LYS A 22 8.45 -1.77 22.86
N PRO A 23 9.68 -2.15 22.44
CA PRO A 23 10.83 -1.27 22.55
C PRO A 23 10.59 0.09 21.88
N HIS A 24 11.22 1.14 22.41
CA HIS A 24 11.20 2.45 21.76
C HIS A 24 11.74 2.36 20.33
N SER A 25 11.11 3.11 19.42
CA SER A 25 11.52 3.15 18.01
C SER A 25 12.97 3.64 17.89
N PRO A 26 13.84 2.90 17.15
CA PRO A 26 15.20 3.35 16.87
C PRO A 26 15.24 4.44 15.77
N TYR A 27 14.13 4.69 15.09
CA TYR A 27 14.02 5.61 13.95
C TYR A 27 13.80 7.06 14.41
N VAL A 28 14.75 7.60 15.16
CA VAL A 28 14.71 8.95 15.73
C VAL A 28 15.62 9.92 14.98
N VAL A 29 15.34 11.22 15.07
CA VAL A 29 16.18 12.27 14.47
C VAL A 29 17.62 12.16 14.93
N GLY A 30 18.56 12.22 13.97
CA GLY A 30 19.99 12.05 14.19
C GLY A 30 20.47 10.59 14.22
N ALA A 31 19.57 9.62 14.19
CA ALA A 31 19.96 8.22 14.03
C ALA A 31 20.49 7.97 12.61
N THR A 32 21.51 7.11 12.52
CA THR A 32 22.16 6.76 11.25
C THR A 32 22.22 5.26 11.07
N PHE A 33 22.02 4.80 9.83
CA PHE A 33 22.07 3.39 9.47
C PHE A 33 22.90 3.18 8.21
N ILE A 34 23.55 2.02 8.10
CA ILE A 34 24.18 1.57 6.86
C ILE A 34 23.18 0.68 6.14
N ALA A 35 22.65 1.18 5.02
CA ALA A 35 21.72 0.47 4.18
C ALA A 35 22.49 -0.26 3.05
N LYS A 36 22.15 -1.52 2.82
CA LYS A 36 22.70 -2.36 1.74
C LYS A 36 21.64 -2.52 0.66
N SER A 37 21.99 -2.40 -0.62
CA SER A 37 21.04 -2.58 -1.71
C SER A 37 20.45 -3.99 -1.65
N HIS A 38 19.15 -4.09 -1.86
CA HIS A 38 18.41 -5.33 -1.79
C HIS A 38 17.50 -5.46 -3.00
N ILE A 39 17.56 -6.61 -3.67
CA ILE A 39 16.56 -7.02 -4.67
C ILE A 39 15.50 -7.87 -3.95
N PRO A 40 14.26 -7.39 -3.78
CA PRO A 40 13.19 -8.16 -3.13
C PRO A 40 12.92 -9.49 -3.85
N PRO A 41 12.40 -10.52 -3.16
CA PRO A 41 11.83 -11.69 -3.83
C PRO A 41 10.58 -11.31 -4.65
N ALA A 42 10.04 -12.28 -5.39
CA ALA A 42 8.76 -12.10 -6.07
C ALA A 42 7.64 -11.77 -5.06
N PRO A 43 6.67 -10.91 -5.42
CA PRO A 43 5.63 -10.51 -4.47
C PRO A 43 4.74 -11.69 -4.07
N PHE A 44 4.30 -11.67 -2.82
CA PHE A 44 3.44 -12.67 -2.19
C PHE A 44 2.44 -12.01 -1.22
N GLY A 45 1.42 -12.77 -0.84
CA GLY A 45 0.32 -12.27 0.00
C GLY A 45 -0.73 -11.47 -0.77
N LYS A 46 -1.83 -11.12 -0.09
CA LYS A 46 -3.04 -10.53 -0.71
C LYS A 46 -3.55 -11.41 -1.87
N TYR A 47 -3.40 -10.93 -3.11
CA TYR A 47 -3.82 -11.62 -4.33
C TYR A 47 -2.70 -12.50 -4.91
N TYR A 48 -1.47 -12.32 -4.45
CA TYR A 48 -0.33 -13.15 -4.81
C TYR A 48 -0.31 -14.43 -3.99
N GLY A 49 0.42 -15.43 -4.49
CA GLY A 49 0.55 -16.74 -3.85
C GLY A 49 1.02 -16.68 -2.40
N GLU A 50 0.88 -17.81 -1.72
CA GLU A 50 1.26 -17.93 -0.31
C GLU A 50 2.76 -17.72 -0.13
N HIS A 51 3.11 -17.02 0.96
CA HIS A 51 4.47 -17.05 1.49
C HIS A 51 4.70 -18.43 2.12
N GLU A 52 5.89 -19.02 1.94
CA GLU A 52 6.26 -20.26 2.65
C GLU A 52 5.98 -20.06 4.15
N SER A 53 5.07 -20.88 4.67
CA SER A 53 4.38 -20.60 5.93
C SER A 53 5.36 -20.59 7.10
N CYS A 54 5.27 -19.55 7.93
CA CYS A 54 5.78 -19.61 9.30
C CYS A 54 4.96 -20.66 10.08
N ASP A 55 5.52 -21.19 11.16
CA ASP A 55 4.80 -22.11 12.06
C ASP A 55 3.71 -21.35 12.84
N LEU A 56 2.56 -21.13 12.18
CA LEU A 56 1.42 -20.40 12.71
C LEU A 56 0.84 -21.08 13.97
N GLU A 57 1.18 -22.34 14.26
CA GLU A 57 0.77 -23.00 15.49
C GLU A 57 1.41 -22.36 16.73
N GLN A 58 2.60 -21.76 16.59
CA GLN A 58 3.32 -21.13 17.70
C GLN A 58 2.88 -19.68 17.96
N LEU A 59 2.37 -18.99 16.94
CA LEU A 59 1.99 -17.56 16.98
C LEU A 59 1.09 -17.19 18.18
N PRO A 60 0.03 -17.96 18.55
CA PRO A 60 -0.80 -17.66 19.72
C PRO A 60 -0.02 -17.55 21.02
N SER A 61 1.11 -18.27 21.14
CA SER A 61 1.93 -18.34 22.35
C SER A 61 3.12 -17.37 22.38
N SER A 62 3.58 -16.86 21.23
CA SER A 62 4.80 -16.04 21.13
C SER A 62 4.62 -14.58 21.54
N ALA A 63 5.64 -13.98 22.15
CA ALA A 63 5.73 -12.52 22.20
C ALA A 63 6.15 -11.97 20.83
N GLN A 64 5.66 -10.79 20.43
CA GLN A 64 5.94 -10.23 19.09
C GLN A 64 7.44 -10.10 18.81
N LEU A 65 8.22 -9.61 19.78
CA LEU A 65 9.66 -9.43 19.60
C LEU A 65 10.39 -10.77 19.39
N GLU A 66 9.99 -11.81 20.11
CA GLU A 66 10.52 -13.17 19.92
C GLU A 66 10.10 -13.73 18.55
N TRP A 67 8.86 -13.47 18.14
CA TRP A 67 8.35 -13.84 16.82
C TRP A 67 9.17 -13.21 15.69
N CYS A 68 9.42 -11.90 15.75
CA CYS A 68 10.16 -11.16 14.73
C CYS A 68 11.63 -11.61 14.60
N ILE A 69 12.21 -12.14 15.69
CA ILE A 69 13.59 -12.67 15.66
C ILE A 69 13.62 -14.10 15.13
N ALA A 70 12.64 -14.91 15.53
CA ALA A 70 12.52 -16.28 15.04
C ALA A 70 12.15 -16.34 13.54
N HIS A 71 11.44 -15.33 13.05
CA HIS A 71 10.93 -15.23 11.68
C HIS A 71 11.43 -13.92 11.04
N PRO A 72 12.70 -13.89 10.58
CA PRO A 72 13.24 -12.73 9.89
C PRO A 72 12.51 -12.48 8.56
N PRO A 73 12.63 -11.27 7.98
CA PRO A 73 12.08 -10.96 6.67
C PRO A 73 12.44 -11.97 5.60
N ALA A 74 11.52 -12.22 4.68
CA ALA A 74 11.69 -13.08 3.52
C ALA A 74 13.02 -12.80 2.80
N PRO A 75 13.76 -13.84 2.40
CA PRO A 75 15.04 -13.66 1.74
C PRO A 75 14.85 -13.12 0.32
N GLY A 76 15.73 -12.22 -0.09
CA GLY A 76 16.00 -11.95 -1.50
C GLY A 76 17.49 -11.82 -1.73
N VAL A 77 17.93 -10.89 -2.59
CA VAL A 77 19.36 -10.72 -2.89
C VAL A 77 19.89 -9.42 -2.31
N THR A 78 20.70 -9.52 -1.25
CA THR A 78 21.43 -8.38 -0.66
C THR A 78 22.79 -8.22 -1.34
N LYS A 79 23.08 -7.03 -1.86
CA LYS A 79 24.39 -6.66 -2.41
C LYS A 79 25.21 -6.00 -1.32
N HIS A 80 26.08 -6.75 -0.66
CA HIS A 80 26.82 -6.27 0.51
C HIS A 80 27.85 -5.20 0.19
N GLU A 81 28.29 -5.12 -1.06
CA GLU A 81 29.21 -4.12 -1.59
C GLU A 81 28.54 -2.79 -1.96
N ASP A 82 27.23 -2.80 -2.20
CA ASP A 82 26.45 -1.62 -2.59
C ASP A 82 25.75 -1.04 -1.36
N THR A 83 26.41 -0.07 -0.72
CA THR A 83 25.97 0.48 0.56
C THR A 83 25.88 1.99 0.54
N ILE A 84 24.93 2.52 1.30
CA ILE A 84 24.77 3.94 1.58
C ILE A 84 24.60 4.17 3.07
N CYS A 85 25.10 5.31 3.56
CA CYS A 85 24.78 5.78 4.90
C CYS A 85 23.53 6.66 4.82
N ILE A 86 22.51 6.35 5.62
CA ILE A 86 21.30 7.15 5.75
C ILE A 86 21.24 7.75 7.14
N GLY A 87 20.96 9.05 7.24
CA GLY A 87 20.72 9.78 8.48
C GLY A 87 19.28 10.30 8.52
N ILE A 88 18.60 10.13 9.66
CA ILE A 88 17.22 10.59 9.85
C ILE A 88 17.23 12.08 10.21
N ALA A 89 16.67 12.91 9.32
CA ALA A 89 16.51 14.34 9.54
C ALA A 89 15.20 14.70 10.23
N ASN A 90 14.10 13.98 9.93
CA ASN A 90 12.80 14.23 10.55
C ASN A 90 11.92 12.97 10.56
N THR A 91 10.93 12.93 11.43
CA THR A 91 9.93 11.85 11.51
C THR A 91 8.64 12.30 10.81
N ILE A 92 8.14 11.51 9.86
CA ILE A 92 6.86 11.78 9.17
C ILE A 92 5.75 10.97 9.85
N ARG A 93 5.93 9.65 9.96
CA ARG A 93 5.01 8.74 10.67
C ARG A 93 5.83 7.66 11.36
N ILE A 94 5.92 7.71 12.68
CA ILE A 94 6.54 6.66 13.48
C ILE A 94 5.61 6.28 14.63
N GLY A 95 5.70 5.05 15.12
CA GLY A 95 4.87 4.60 16.23
C GLY A 95 4.78 3.10 16.35
N SER A 96 4.13 2.67 17.44
CA SER A 96 3.68 1.29 17.57
C SER A 96 2.41 1.08 16.76
N ASP A 97 2.30 -0.07 16.11
CA ASP A 97 1.08 -0.54 15.46
C ASP A 97 0.60 0.37 14.31
N CYS A 98 1.54 1.05 13.63
CA CYS A 98 1.25 1.92 12.48
C CYS A 98 1.80 1.40 11.15
N GLY A 99 2.23 0.13 11.12
CA GLY A 99 2.83 -0.51 9.95
C GLY A 99 4.22 0.06 9.66
N ALA A 100 4.48 0.35 8.38
CA ALA A 100 5.74 0.92 7.94
C ALA A 100 6.00 2.29 8.56
N GLN A 101 7.22 2.47 9.06
CA GLN A 101 7.70 3.73 9.65
C GLN A 101 8.19 4.63 8.52
N ILE A 102 7.78 5.89 8.52
CA ILE A 102 8.11 6.86 7.47
C ILE A 102 8.94 7.98 8.07
N VAL A 103 10.13 8.18 7.52
CA VAL A 103 11.08 9.21 7.96
C VAL A 103 11.64 10.00 6.78
N LEU A 104 11.97 11.26 7.02
CA LEU A 104 12.72 12.09 6.09
C LEU A 104 14.21 11.96 6.40
N LEU A 105 15.00 11.70 5.37
CA LEU A 105 16.45 11.58 5.45
C LEU A 105 17.16 12.92 5.22
N GLU A 106 18.39 13.03 5.71
CA GLU A 106 19.28 14.18 5.46
C GLU A 106 19.54 14.44 3.97
N SER A 107 19.42 13.40 3.14
CA SER A 107 19.51 13.47 1.68
C SER A 107 18.27 14.05 1.00
N ASN A 108 17.27 14.51 1.77
CA ASN A 108 15.96 14.97 1.29
C ASN A 108 15.19 13.88 0.51
N ARG A 109 15.33 12.63 0.97
CA ARG A 109 14.58 11.46 0.50
C ARG A 109 13.71 10.93 1.63
N VAL A 110 12.64 10.23 1.28
CA VAL A 110 11.83 9.50 2.26
C VAL A 110 12.34 8.07 2.35
N ALA A 111 12.45 7.57 3.57
CA ALA A 111 12.60 6.15 3.84
C ALA A 111 11.31 5.62 4.43
N GLU A 112 10.76 4.61 3.78
CA GLU A 112 9.68 3.78 4.31
C GLU A 112 10.29 2.47 4.82
N ILE A 113 10.10 2.20 6.10
CA ILE A 113 10.84 1.20 6.87
C ILE A 113 9.85 0.13 7.36
N PHE A 114 9.98 -1.07 6.82
CA PHE A 114 9.11 -2.21 7.06
C PHE A 114 9.65 -3.05 8.23
N ASP A 115 9.64 -2.46 9.43
CA ASP A 115 10.08 -3.14 10.65
C ASP A 115 8.92 -3.88 11.31
N LEU A 116 8.96 -5.21 11.18
CA LEU A 116 7.92 -6.14 11.64
C LEU A 116 7.58 -5.99 13.13
N LEU A 117 8.50 -5.45 13.94
CA LEU A 117 8.26 -5.17 15.36
C LEU A 117 7.24 -4.03 15.59
N TYR A 118 7.13 -3.10 14.65
CA TYR A 118 6.22 -1.95 14.75
C TYR A 118 4.90 -2.15 14.00
N TYR A 119 4.74 -3.28 13.32
CA TYR A 119 3.45 -3.72 12.78
C TYR A 119 2.50 -4.13 13.90
N GLU A 120 1.21 -3.96 13.63
CA GLU A 120 0.13 -4.37 14.53
C GLU A 120 0.13 -5.88 14.70
N PHE A 121 0.25 -6.38 15.94
CA PHE A 121 0.36 -7.82 16.20
C PHE A 121 -0.97 -8.49 16.53
N TYR A 122 -1.99 -7.68 16.82
CA TYR A 122 -3.31 -8.15 17.17
C TYR A 122 -4.29 -7.64 16.14
N ASP A 123 -5.12 -8.54 15.62
CA ASP A 123 -6.20 -8.17 14.72
C ASP A 123 -7.23 -7.32 15.48
N THR A 124 -7.40 -6.06 15.05
CA THR A 124 -8.40 -5.14 15.63
C THR A 124 -9.78 -5.29 15.01
N ASP A 125 -9.86 -5.85 13.81
CA ASP A 125 -11.12 -6.01 13.07
C ASP A 125 -11.71 -7.42 13.28
N GLY A 126 -10.89 -8.37 13.67
CA GLY A 126 -11.25 -9.75 13.96
C GLY A 126 -11.62 -10.03 15.42
N PRO A 127 -11.69 -11.33 15.78
CA PRO A 127 -11.96 -11.75 17.15
C PRO A 127 -10.92 -11.20 18.12
N ALA A 128 -11.38 -10.65 19.25
CA ALA A 128 -10.51 -10.02 20.23
C ALA A 128 -9.36 -10.95 20.68
N GLY A 129 -8.13 -10.46 20.53
CA GLY A 129 -6.91 -11.17 20.95
C GLY A 129 -6.35 -12.14 19.91
N LEU A 130 -6.93 -12.21 18.71
CA LEU A 130 -6.32 -12.92 17.58
C LEU A 130 -5.01 -12.21 17.21
N LYS A 131 -3.92 -12.98 17.12
CA LYS A 131 -2.63 -12.46 16.66
C LYS A 131 -2.50 -12.63 15.16
N ILE A 132 -1.80 -11.69 14.53
CA ILE A 132 -1.46 -11.76 13.11
C ILE A 132 0.03 -12.03 12.93
N ASP A 133 0.37 -12.70 11.82
CA ASP A 133 1.74 -12.87 11.42
C ASP A 133 2.30 -11.55 10.88
N VAL A 134 2.92 -10.77 11.77
CA VAL A 134 3.54 -9.49 11.43
C VAL A 134 4.70 -9.64 10.46
N THR A 135 5.33 -10.82 10.39
CA THR A 135 6.41 -11.09 9.45
C THR A 135 5.83 -11.15 8.04
N ALA A 136 4.86 -12.04 7.83
CA ALA A 136 4.17 -12.14 6.55
C ALA A 136 3.53 -10.82 6.11
N LYS A 137 2.96 -10.05 7.04
CA LYS A 137 2.32 -8.76 6.73
C LYS A 137 3.34 -7.70 6.29
N ALA A 138 4.41 -7.49 7.06
CA ALA A 138 5.41 -6.48 6.75
C ALA A 138 6.15 -6.81 5.45
N ASP A 139 6.47 -8.09 5.24
CA ASP A 139 7.14 -8.51 4.02
C ASP A 139 6.23 -8.37 2.81
N SER A 140 4.96 -8.79 2.91
CA SER A 140 3.98 -8.66 1.81
C SER A 140 3.86 -7.20 1.37
N ASP A 141 3.73 -6.26 2.31
CA ASP A 141 3.66 -4.83 1.97
C ASP A 141 4.96 -4.38 1.25
N TYR A 142 6.13 -4.76 1.78
CA TYR A 142 7.43 -4.40 1.18
C TYR A 142 7.60 -4.95 -0.23
N VAL A 143 7.35 -6.24 -0.45
CA VAL A 143 7.60 -6.88 -1.76
C VAL A 143 6.60 -6.43 -2.81
N ILE A 144 5.34 -6.19 -2.42
CA ILE A 144 4.31 -5.67 -3.32
C ILE A 144 4.66 -4.24 -3.75
N GLU A 145 4.96 -3.37 -2.79
CA GLU A 145 5.31 -1.98 -3.08
C GLU A 145 6.58 -1.87 -3.94
N ALA A 146 7.62 -2.63 -3.59
CA ALA A 146 8.84 -2.65 -4.38
C ALA A 146 8.61 -3.19 -5.81
N ALA A 147 7.77 -4.22 -5.98
CA ALA A 147 7.41 -4.73 -7.31
C ALA A 147 6.68 -3.66 -8.15
N ALA A 148 5.75 -2.92 -7.53
CA ALA A 148 5.01 -1.85 -8.18
C ALA A 148 5.93 -0.73 -8.67
N TYR A 149 6.80 -0.21 -7.80
CA TYR A 149 7.75 0.84 -8.18
C TYR A 149 8.74 0.37 -9.25
N ASN A 150 9.27 -0.86 -9.15
CA ASN A 150 10.14 -1.42 -10.19
C ASN A 150 9.42 -1.50 -11.54
N LYS A 151 8.15 -1.94 -11.57
CA LYS A 151 7.36 -1.98 -12.80
C LYS A 151 7.16 -0.59 -13.39
N LEU A 152 6.76 0.37 -12.55
CA LEU A 152 6.40 1.73 -12.98
C LEU A 152 7.60 2.56 -13.41
N GLN A 153 8.75 2.42 -12.76
CA GLN A 153 10.00 3.12 -13.13
C GLN A 153 10.49 2.75 -14.54
N HIS A 154 10.10 1.59 -15.05
CA HIS A 154 10.44 1.11 -16.40
C HIS A 154 9.29 1.27 -17.41
N SER A 155 8.25 2.04 -17.04
CA SER A 155 7.06 2.25 -17.86
C SER A 155 7.04 3.65 -18.50
N THR A 156 5.97 3.97 -19.23
CA THR A 156 5.73 5.29 -19.83
C THR A 156 4.93 6.23 -18.92
N VAL A 157 4.81 5.93 -17.63
CA VAL A 157 4.08 6.76 -16.67
C VAL A 157 4.77 8.13 -16.60
N PRO A 158 4.03 9.24 -16.80
CA PRO A 158 4.58 10.58 -16.70
C PRO A 158 5.19 10.88 -15.33
N ASP A 159 6.26 11.69 -15.35
CA ASP A 159 6.93 12.18 -14.15
C ASP A 159 5.92 12.85 -13.19
N GLY A 160 6.09 12.59 -11.91
CA GLY A 160 5.32 13.21 -10.85
C GLY A 160 3.98 12.55 -10.51
N ILE A 161 3.49 11.58 -11.28
CA ILE A 161 2.34 10.74 -10.89
C ILE A 161 2.70 9.84 -9.70
N ILE A 162 3.94 9.35 -9.67
CA ILE A 162 4.51 8.60 -8.55
C ILE A 162 5.79 9.31 -8.06
N PRO A 163 6.23 9.06 -6.82
CA PRO A 163 7.56 9.45 -6.37
C PRO A 163 8.65 8.80 -7.21
N ASP A 164 9.78 9.50 -7.39
CA ASP A 164 10.99 8.82 -7.86
C ASP A 164 11.38 7.69 -6.90
N TYR A 165 11.64 6.51 -7.45
CA TYR A 165 12.07 5.34 -6.70
C TYR A 165 13.60 5.21 -6.72
N TYR A 166 14.22 5.21 -5.54
CA TYR A 166 15.67 5.10 -5.34
C TYR A 166 16.11 3.70 -4.89
N GLY A 167 15.25 2.70 -5.10
CA GLY A 167 15.55 1.29 -4.84
C GLY A 167 15.09 0.78 -3.47
N SER A 168 15.21 -0.53 -3.33
CA SER A 168 15.00 -1.28 -2.11
C SER A 168 16.32 -1.55 -1.40
N TRP A 169 16.27 -1.52 -0.07
CA TRP A 169 17.42 -1.58 0.79
C TRP A 169 17.12 -2.44 2.02
N THR A 170 18.18 -2.87 2.71
CA THR A 170 18.06 -3.52 4.02
C THR A 170 19.05 -2.89 5.00
N ILE A 171 18.63 -2.73 6.24
CA ILE A 171 19.47 -2.27 7.35
C ILE A 171 19.48 -3.31 8.47
N ASP A 172 20.51 -3.24 9.31
CA ASP A 172 20.60 -4.02 10.54
C ASP A 172 20.16 -3.12 11.71
N VAL A 173 19.21 -3.60 12.51
CA VAL A 173 18.67 -2.86 13.66
C VAL A 173 18.91 -3.64 14.94
N GLU A 174 19.66 -3.04 15.85
CA GLU A 174 19.95 -3.62 17.16
C GLU A 174 18.78 -3.44 18.13
N THR A 175 18.48 -4.46 18.92
CA THR A 175 17.45 -4.42 19.96
C THR A 175 17.80 -5.30 21.14
N LEU A 176 17.52 -4.77 22.33
CA LEU A 176 17.80 -5.44 23.58
C LEU A 176 16.67 -6.40 23.96
N ILE A 177 17.03 -7.64 24.25
CA ILE A 177 16.15 -8.65 24.87
C ILE A 177 16.75 -9.07 26.19
N GLY A 178 16.14 -8.60 27.28
CA GLY A 178 16.78 -8.67 28.59
C GLY A 178 18.12 -7.94 28.55
N ASN A 179 19.22 -8.71 28.64
CA ASN A 179 20.59 -8.19 28.58
C ASN A 179 21.33 -8.53 27.28
N ASN A 180 20.67 -9.20 26.32
CA ASN A 180 21.29 -9.61 25.08
C ASN A 180 20.98 -8.61 23.97
N LEU A 181 22.02 -8.17 23.27
CA LEU A 181 21.88 -7.37 22.06
C LEU A 181 21.63 -8.29 20.88
N MET A 182 20.45 -8.19 20.28
CA MET A 182 20.06 -8.94 19.10
C MET A 182 19.98 -8.00 17.92
N THR A 183 20.36 -8.48 16.74
CA THR A 183 20.27 -7.72 15.50
C THR A 183 19.20 -8.36 14.63
N ARG A 184 18.31 -7.55 14.07
CA ARG A 184 17.33 -7.98 13.07
C ARG A 184 17.53 -7.22 11.77
N GLU A 185 17.27 -7.88 10.66
CA GLU A 185 17.21 -7.24 9.35
C GLU A 185 15.88 -6.48 9.21
N VAL A 186 15.92 -5.30 8.60
CA VAL A 186 14.74 -4.49 8.34
C VAL A 186 14.78 -4.00 6.90
N ARG A 187 13.67 -4.19 6.18
CA ARG A 187 13.51 -3.80 4.78
C ARG A 187 13.13 -2.33 4.65
N ILE A 188 13.66 -1.66 3.64
CA ILE A 188 13.46 -0.24 3.39
C ILE A 188 13.20 0.01 1.90
N ILE A 189 12.30 0.94 1.61
CA ILE A 189 12.17 1.57 0.30
C ILE A 189 12.59 3.03 0.42
N LEU A 190 13.45 3.48 -0.50
CA LEU A 190 13.83 4.89 -0.61
C LEU A 190 13.13 5.55 -1.79
N MET A 191 12.51 6.69 -1.56
CA MET A 191 11.73 7.41 -2.57
C MET A 191 11.86 8.94 -2.46
N GLU A 192 11.39 9.66 -3.48
CA GLU A 192 11.29 11.13 -3.50
C GLU A 192 10.54 11.63 -2.26
N PHE A 193 11.04 12.69 -1.62
CA PHE A 193 10.19 13.48 -0.74
C PHE A 193 9.28 14.35 -1.59
N VAL A 194 7.98 14.02 -1.64
CA VAL A 194 6.99 14.77 -2.41
C VAL A 194 6.49 15.96 -1.58
N PRO A 195 6.81 17.21 -1.95
CA PRO A 195 6.30 18.38 -1.25
C PRO A 195 4.83 18.61 -1.58
N GLY A 196 3.99 18.75 -0.56
CA GLY A 196 2.57 19.00 -0.77
C GLY A 196 1.75 18.85 0.50
N VAL A 197 0.44 18.72 0.29
CA VAL A 197 -0.54 18.40 1.33
C VAL A 197 -1.18 17.07 0.98
N ARG A 198 -1.42 16.21 1.98
CA ARG A 198 -2.20 15.00 1.74
C ARG A 198 -3.63 15.38 1.41
N MET A 199 -4.23 14.73 0.45
CA MET A 199 -5.64 14.96 0.12
C MET A 199 -6.56 14.72 1.34
N LEU A 200 -6.18 13.82 2.25
CA LEU A 200 -6.86 13.59 3.52
C LEU A 200 -6.91 14.83 4.43
N ASP A 201 -5.91 15.70 4.36
CA ASP A 201 -5.82 16.90 5.21
C ASP A 201 -6.56 18.10 4.60
N LEU A 202 -7.21 17.92 3.45
CA LEU A 202 -8.06 18.91 2.83
C LEU A 202 -9.52 18.63 3.19
N ASP A 203 -10.24 19.69 3.54
CA ASP A 203 -11.69 19.64 3.63
C ASP A 203 -12.27 19.91 2.24
N PRO A 204 -12.92 18.93 1.59
CA PRO A 204 -13.52 19.14 0.29
C PRO A 204 -14.66 20.17 0.34
N GLU A 205 -15.30 20.42 1.49
CA GLU A 205 -16.35 21.44 1.60
C GLU A 205 -15.79 22.88 1.51
N GLU A 206 -14.51 23.07 1.83
CA GLU A 206 -13.82 24.36 1.71
C GLU A 206 -13.31 24.65 0.28
N LEU A 207 -13.30 23.64 -0.59
CA LEU A 207 -12.85 23.75 -1.97
C LEU A 207 -13.98 24.18 -2.91
N LEU A 208 -13.64 24.98 -3.92
CA LEU A 208 -14.56 25.27 -5.02
C LEU A 208 -14.85 23.99 -5.80
N LYS A 209 -16.05 23.91 -6.39
CA LYS A 209 -16.45 22.76 -7.21
C LYS A 209 -15.44 22.46 -8.32
N GLU A 210 -14.96 23.49 -9.02
CA GLU A 210 -13.95 23.36 -10.08
C GLU A 210 -12.62 22.79 -9.57
N GLU A 211 -12.19 23.14 -8.36
CA GLU A 211 -10.96 22.61 -7.75
C GLU A 211 -11.12 21.13 -7.42
N ARG A 212 -12.25 20.74 -6.82
CA ARG A 212 -12.57 19.33 -6.57
C ARG A 212 -12.62 18.51 -7.85
N GLU A 213 -13.32 19.01 -8.87
CA GLU A 213 -13.40 18.35 -10.18
C GLU A 213 -12.03 18.21 -10.83
N ASN A 214 -11.16 19.23 -10.77
CA ASN A 214 -9.81 19.15 -11.31
C ASN A 214 -8.93 18.14 -10.55
N ILE A 215 -8.97 18.14 -9.22
CA ILE A 215 -8.26 17.16 -8.37
C ILE A 215 -8.73 15.74 -8.71
N MET A 216 -10.04 15.51 -8.74
CA MET A 216 -10.62 14.19 -9.02
C MET A 216 -10.31 13.74 -10.45
N ARG A 217 -10.38 14.64 -11.44
CA ARG A 217 -9.98 14.32 -12.81
C ARG A 217 -8.54 13.84 -12.87
N LYS A 218 -7.61 14.58 -12.26
CA LYS A 218 -6.18 14.23 -12.25
C LYS A 218 -5.90 12.91 -11.53
N MET A 219 -6.57 12.66 -10.41
CA MET A 219 -6.43 11.41 -9.67
C MET A 219 -6.95 10.21 -10.48
N ILE A 220 -8.13 10.34 -11.11
CA ILE A 220 -8.72 9.28 -11.95
C ILE A 220 -7.82 9.00 -13.16
N GLU A 221 -7.31 10.05 -13.81
CA GLU A 221 -6.38 9.89 -14.93
C GLU A 221 -5.05 9.28 -14.49
N ALA A 222 -4.56 9.60 -13.29
CA ALA A 222 -3.37 8.97 -12.71
C ALA A 222 -3.58 7.47 -12.47
N ASP A 223 -4.68 7.07 -11.82
CA ASP A 223 -5.06 5.65 -11.64
C ASP A 223 -5.06 4.89 -12.97
N TYR A 224 -5.73 5.44 -13.99
CA TYR A 224 -5.80 4.78 -15.29
C TYR A 224 -4.46 4.71 -16.00
N THR A 225 -3.62 5.73 -15.83
CA THR A 225 -2.25 5.72 -16.35
C THR A 225 -1.43 4.60 -15.73
N LEU A 226 -1.57 4.35 -14.41
CA LEU A 226 -0.91 3.24 -13.72
C LEU A 226 -1.45 1.89 -14.21
N ARG A 227 -2.78 1.73 -14.29
CA ARG A 227 -3.41 0.48 -14.75
C ARG A 227 -2.90 0.07 -16.13
N TYR A 228 -2.81 1.04 -17.04
CA TYR A 228 -2.33 0.78 -18.40
C TYR A 228 -0.82 0.52 -18.46
N ALA A 229 -0.05 1.02 -17.49
CA ALA A 229 1.33 0.64 -17.27
C ALA A 229 1.49 -0.75 -16.62
N GLY A 230 0.38 -1.42 -16.29
CA GLY A 230 0.34 -2.76 -15.73
C GLY A 230 0.34 -2.82 -14.20
N VAL A 231 0.01 -1.71 -13.52
CA VAL A 231 -0.09 -1.65 -12.06
C VAL A 231 -1.42 -1.05 -11.63
N GLN A 232 -2.18 -1.77 -10.84
CA GLN A 232 -3.36 -1.27 -10.14
C GLN A 232 -2.98 -0.96 -8.69
N HIS A 233 -3.28 0.24 -8.19
CA HIS A 233 -2.84 0.66 -6.85
C HIS A 233 -3.62 -0.05 -5.72
N ASP A 234 -4.88 -0.42 -5.94
CA ASP A 234 -5.77 -1.14 -5.00
C ASP A 234 -6.08 -0.46 -3.65
N ASP A 235 -5.51 0.71 -3.38
CA ASP A 235 -5.75 1.49 -2.16
C ASP A 235 -5.80 3.00 -2.43
N ILE A 236 -6.46 3.36 -3.53
CA ILE A 236 -6.63 4.77 -3.90
C ILE A 236 -7.58 5.43 -2.90
N SER A 237 -7.00 6.30 -2.10
CA SER A 237 -7.69 6.96 -0.99
C SER A 237 -7.02 8.29 -0.69
N PRO A 238 -7.73 9.25 -0.06
CA PRO A 238 -7.16 10.56 0.24
C PRO A 238 -5.86 10.53 1.06
N ARG A 239 -5.62 9.46 1.85
CA ARG A 239 -4.38 9.31 2.63
C ARG A 239 -3.14 9.03 1.77
N ASN A 240 -3.34 8.46 0.59
CA ASN A 240 -2.30 7.98 -0.32
C ASN A 240 -2.10 8.93 -1.52
N ILE A 241 -2.56 10.17 -1.38
CA ILE A 241 -2.52 11.18 -2.43
C ILE A 241 -1.89 12.44 -1.86
N ILE A 242 -0.79 12.90 -2.47
CA ILE A 242 -0.15 14.18 -2.14
C ILE A 242 -0.41 15.16 -3.27
N ILE A 243 -0.96 16.32 -2.93
CA ILE A 243 -1.28 17.41 -3.87
C ILE A 243 -0.25 18.53 -3.69
N SER A 244 0.39 18.92 -4.78
CA SER A 244 1.34 20.03 -4.76
C SER A 244 0.63 21.34 -4.42
N ARG A 245 1.31 22.19 -3.63
CA ARG A 245 0.88 23.57 -3.33
C ARG A 245 1.59 24.63 -4.17
N THR A 246 2.34 24.22 -5.20
CA THR A 246 3.07 25.14 -6.07
C THR A 246 2.17 25.88 -7.06
N THR A 247 0.99 25.32 -7.34
CA THR A 247 -0.05 25.90 -8.20
C THR A 247 -1.41 25.89 -7.50
N ALA A 248 -2.37 26.67 -8.02
CA ALA A 248 -3.75 26.65 -7.54
C ALA A 248 -4.43 25.30 -7.82
N PHE A 249 -5.38 24.90 -7.00
CA PHE A 249 -6.07 23.61 -7.17
C PHE A 249 -6.93 23.51 -8.43
N SER A 250 -7.34 24.64 -9.01
CA SER A 250 -8.02 24.68 -10.32
C SER A 250 -7.05 24.65 -11.51
N SER A 251 -5.72 24.70 -11.26
CA SER A 251 -4.74 24.76 -12.33
C SER A 251 -4.70 23.45 -13.14
N PRO A 252 -4.69 23.51 -14.49
CA PRO A 252 -4.46 22.33 -15.32
C PRO A 252 -3.08 21.72 -15.10
N ASP A 253 -2.12 22.47 -14.54
CA ASP A 253 -0.76 22.03 -14.22
C ASP A 253 -0.62 21.52 -12.78
N LEU A 254 -1.73 21.37 -12.03
CA LEU A 254 -1.69 20.82 -10.68
C LEU A 254 -1.03 19.43 -10.71
N ARG A 255 0.06 19.28 -9.94
CA ARG A 255 0.72 17.99 -9.70
C ARG A 255 0.02 17.27 -8.56
N LEU A 256 -0.33 16.02 -8.81
CA LEU A 256 -0.84 15.07 -7.84
C LEU A 256 0.01 13.81 -7.92
N THR A 257 0.41 13.29 -6.77
CA THR A 257 1.28 12.12 -6.67
C THR A 257 0.62 11.05 -5.81
N LEU A 258 0.55 9.84 -6.34
CA LEU A 258 0.08 8.63 -5.66
C LEU A 258 1.26 7.98 -4.92
N VAL A 259 1.03 7.58 -3.66
CA VAL A 259 2.04 6.99 -2.77
C VAL A 259 1.45 5.77 -2.05
N ASP A 260 2.29 4.97 -1.38
CA ASP A 260 1.88 3.77 -0.62
C ASP A 260 1.29 2.68 -1.54
N PHE A 261 2.19 2.00 -2.26
CA PHE A 261 1.83 0.91 -3.18
C PHE A 261 1.79 -0.47 -2.51
N GLY A 262 1.83 -0.55 -1.18
CA GLY A 262 1.85 -1.83 -0.44
C GLY A 262 0.64 -2.73 -0.71
N CYS A 263 -0.46 -2.20 -1.28
CA CYS A 263 -1.65 -2.95 -1.67
C CYS A 263 -1.77 -3.29 -3.16
N SER A 264 -0.84 -2.81 -3.98
CA SER A 264 -1.00 -2.83 -5.43
C SER A 264 -0.96 -4.23 -6.06
N THR A 265 -1.53 -4.30 -7.26
CA THR A 265 -1.46 -5.45 -8.16
C THR A 265 -0.68 -5.09 -9.42
N VAL A 266 0.45 -5.76 -9.62
CA VAL A 266 1.22 -5.83 -10.86
C VAL A 266 0.67 -6.97 -11.75
N TYR A 267 0.10 -6.62 -12.91
CA TYR A 267 -0.68 -7.53 -13.77
C TYR A 267 0.14 -8.64 -14.44
N ASP A 268 1.36 -8.35 -14.89
CA ASP A 268 2.19 -9.36 -15.57
C ASP A 268 2.69 -10.42 -14.59
N ILE A 269 2.87 -10.07 -13.32
CA ILE A 269 3.19 -11.01 -12.26
C ILE A 269 1.98 -11.87 -11.89
N LEU A 270 0.81 -11.24 -11.67
CA LEU A 270 -0.37 -11.95 -11.16
C LEU A 270 -1.10 -12.76 -12.25
N TYR A 271 -1.26 -12.17 -13.44
CA TYR A 271 -2.08 -12.72 -14.52
C TYR A 271 -1.27 -13.15 -15.74
N GLY A 272 0.05 -12.88 -15.77
CA GLY A 272 0.88 -13.15 -16.94
C GLY A 272 0.59 -12.25 -18.15
N GLY A 273 -0.16 -11.15 -17.97
CA GLY A 273 -0.66 -10.30 -19.04
C GLY A 273 -0.69 -8.81 -18.70
N SER A 274 -1.07 -7.98 -19.68
CA SER A 274 -1.25 -6.53 -19.51
C SER A 274 -2.72 -6.16 -19.37
N ALA A 275 -2.99 -4.89 -19.06
CA ALA A 275 -4.34 -4.33 -19.16
C ALA A 275 -4.90 -4.52 -20.58
N LEU A 276 -6.20 -4.81 -20.67
CA LEU A 276 -6.91 -4.95 -21.94
C LEU A 276 -7.18 -3.57 -22.56
N PRO A 277 -6.70 -3.30 -23.79
CA PRO A 277 -6.90 -2.01 -24.46
C PRO A 277 -8.36 -1.57 -24.59
N GLU A 278 -9.27 -2.53 -24.73
CA GLU A 278 -10.71 -2.34 -24.88
C GLU A 278 -11.35 -1.73 -23.64
N TYR A 279 -10.69 -1.86 -22.48
CA TYR A 279 -11.12 -1.32 -21.19
C TYR A 279 -10.40 -0.01 -20.84
N ASN A 280 -9.63 0.58 -21.78
CA ASN A 280 -8.89 1.81 -21.57
C ASN A 280 -9.80 3.06 -21.55
N ASN A 281 -10.75 3.12 -20.62
CA ASN A 281 -11.55 4.30 -20.31
C ASN A 281 -11.96 4.31 -18.82
N PRO A 282 -11.71 5.39 -18.06
CA PRO A 282 -12.09 5.51 -16.65
C PRO A 282 -13.52 5.13 -16.29
N LEU A 283 -14.47 5.28 -17.22
CA LEU A 283 -15.88 4.99 -17.00
C LEU A 283 -16.16 3.52 -16.64
N PHE A 284 -15.29 2.58 -17.02
CA PHE A 284 -15.44 1.16 -16.65
C PHE A 284 -15.24 0.88 -15.15
N HIS A 285 -14.54 1.75 -14.43
CA HIS A 285 -14.21 1.51 -13.02
C HIS A 285 -14.70 2.62 -12.08
N TRP A 286 -14.85 3.84 -12.58
CA TRP A 286 -15.12 5.00 -11.73
C TRP A 286 -16.59 5.41 -11.66
N THR A 287 -17.46 4.86 -12.52
CA THR A 287 -18.91 5.18 -12.51
C THR A 287 -19.61 4.84 -11.19
N SER A 288 -19.10 3.85 -10.44
CA SER A 288 -19.57 3.41 -9.13
C SER A 288 -18.75 3.95 -7.94
N ALA A 289 -18.09 5.10 -8.10
CA ALA A 289 -17.24 5.72 -7.06
C ALA A 289 -18.01 6.40 -5.90
N ASP A 290 -19.01 5.75 -5.33
CA ASP A 290 -19.90 6.31 -4.28
C ASP A 290 -19.13 6.73 -3.02
N LEU A 291 -18.05 6.01 -2.68
CA LEU A 291 -17.19 6.35 -1.55
C LEU A 291 -16.52 7.73 -1.68
N TRP A 292 -16.26 8.19 -2.90
CA TRP A 292 -15.72 9.54 -3.11
C TRP A 292 -16.79 10.62 -3.02
N SER A 293 -18.05 10.24 -3.28
CA SER A 293 -19.20 11.12 -3.08
C SER A 293 -19.52 11.28 -1.60
N SER A 294 -19.50 10.18 -0.83
CA SER A 294 -19.70 10.23 0.63
C SER A 294 -18.59 10.96 1.38
N ARG A 295 -17.39 11.03 0.79
CA ARG A 295 -16.26 11.84 1.28
C ARG A 295 -16.30 13.30 0.79
N GLY A 296 -17.31 13.72 0.04
CA GLY A 296 -17.48 15.11 -0.44
C GLY A 296 -16.63 15.50 -1.65
N TRP A 297 -15.84 14.59 -2.22
CA TRP A 297 -14.95 14.87 -3.35
C TRP A 297 -15.65 14.85 -4.71
N LEU A 298 -16.70 14.05 -4.84
CA LEU A 298 -17.60 14.04 -6.00
C LEU A 298 -19.00 14.44 -5.58
N SER A 299 -19.79 14.94 -6.54
CA SER A 299 -21.23 15.08 -6.35
C SER A 299 -21.90 13.73 -6.10
N ALA A 300 -23.10 13.74 -5.52
CA ALA A 300 -23.89 12.52 -5.34
C ALA A 300 -24.50 12.03 -6.66
N ASP A 301 -24.73 10.71 -6.71
CA ASP A 301 -25.57 10.00 -7.68
C ASP A 301 -25.37 10.44 -9.14
N GLU A 302 -26.44 10.97 -9.76
CA GLU A 302 -26.54 11.25 -11.19
C GLU A 302 -25.59 12.38 -11.64
N GLU A 303 -25.38 13.41 -10.82
CA GLU A 303 -24.51 14.54 -11.20
C GLU A 303 -23.05 14.08 -11.38
N ARG A 304 -22.59 13.15 -10.53
CA ARG A 304 -21.27 12.51 -10.70
C ARG A 304 -21.21 11.78 -12.03
N VAL A 305 -22.18 10.91 -12.30
CA VAL A 305 -22.21 10.09 -13.51
C VAL A 305 -22.21 10.99 -14.75
N GLU A 306 -23.05 12.03 -14.77
CA GLU A 306 -23.09 13.01 -15.87
C GLU A 306 -21.78 13.78 -16.05
N TRP A 307 -21.12 14.18 -14.95
CA TRP A 307 -19.80 14.78 -15.01
C TRP A 307 -18.77 13.81 -15.62
N MET A 308 -18.73 12.55 -15.17
CA MET A 308 -17.80 11.56 -15.70
C MET A 308 -18.01 11.31 -17.20
N TRP A 309 -19.25 11.12 -17.63
CA TRP A 309 -19.58 10.92 -19.04
C TRP A 309 -19.17 12.12 -19.90
N ARG A 310 -19.37 13.34 -19.41
CA ARG A 310 -18.92 14.55 -20.12
C ARG A 310 -17.41 14.62 -20.26
N VAL A 311 -16.67 14.07 -19.30
CA VAL A 311 -15.21 14.16 -19.27
C VAL A 311 -14.55 13.08 -20.12
N TRP A 312 -15.05 11.84 -20.11
CA TRP A 312 -14.32 10.68 -20.66
C TRP A 312 -15.03 9.92 -21.79
N ALA A 313 -16.31 10.17 -22.08
CA ALA A 313 -17.05 9.32 -23.03
C ALA A 313 -16.56 9.40 -24.48
N ASP A 314 -16.11 10.59 -24.90
CA ASP A 314 -15.63 10.86 -26.27
C ASP A 314 -14.18 10.43 -26.52
N GLY A 315 -13.53 9.83 -25.51
CA GLY A 315 -12.18 9.30 -25.59
C GLY A 315 -11.07 10.33 -25.33
N CYS A 316 -11.38 11.57 -24.92
CA CYS A 316 -10.39 12.60 -24.61
C CYS A 316 -9.30 12.74 -25.69
N GLU A 317 -9.69 13.08 -26.92
CA GLU A 317 -8.76 13.25 -28.06
C GLU A 317 -7.96 11.97 -28.39
N GLY A 318 -8.55 10.80 -28.14
CA GLY A 318 -7.94 9.49 -28.43
C GLY A 318 -7.04 8.95 -27.32
N LYS A 319 -6.98 9.61 -26.16
CA LYS A 319 -6.32 9.08 -24.95
C LYS A 319 -7.01 7.80 -24.43
N TYR A 320 -8.34 7.75 -24.54
CA TYR A 320 -9.17 6.66 -24.09
C TYR A 320 -10.02 6.09 -25.23
N VAL A 321 -10.44 4.84 -25.10
CA VAL A 321 -11.42 4.27 -26.04
C VAL A 321 -12.76 5.00 -25.88
N GLN A 322 -13.45 5.25 -27.00
CA GLN A 322 -14.79 5.81 -26.96
C GLN A 322 -15.77 4.77 -26.45
N VAL A 323 -16.73 5.21 -25.65
CA VAL A 323 -17.69 4.31 -25.03
C VAL A 323 -19.12 4.84 -25.15
N GLU A 324 -20.09 3.92 -25.11
CA GLU A 324 -21.51 4.23 -25.06
C GLU A 324 -22.11 3.75 -23.75
N ARG A 325 -23.12 4.46 -23.24
CA ARG A 325 -23.86 4.04 -22.06
C ARG A 325 -24.55 2.71 -22.30
N ASP A 326 -24.47 1.83 -21.32
CA ASP A 326 -25.34 0.67 -21.25
C ASP A 326 -26.71 1.11 -20.72
N PRO A 327 -27.79 1.05 -21.54
CA PRO A 327 -29.12 1.44 -21.10
C PRO A 327 -29.68 0.55 -19.97
N ASP A 328 -29.14 -0.66 -19.81
CA ASP A 328 -29.60 -1.63 -18.81
C ASP A 328 -28.78 -1.54 -17.50
N ASN A 329 -27.69 -0.76 -17.49
CA ASN A 329 -26.84 -0.62 -16.32
C ASN A 329 -27.34 0.51 -15.39
N ILE A 330 -27.85 0.11 -14.22
CA ILE A 330 -28.40 1.03 -13.22
C ILE A 330 -27.38 2.01 -12.62
N PHE A 331 -26.08 1.76 -12.78
CA PHE A 331 -24.99 2.62 -12.31
C PHE A 331 -24.47 3.55 -13.41
N GLY A 332 -25.06 3.49 -14.62
CA GLY A 332 -24.67 4.31 -15.76
C GLY A 332 -23.29 3.95 -16.31
N ALA A 333 -22.86 2.69 -16.16
CA ALA A 333 -21.59 2.22 -16.72
C ALA A 333 -21.64 2.11 -18.25
N PRO A 334 -20.47 2.08 -18.91
CA PRO A 334 -20.38 1.75 -20.34
C PRO A 334 -20.93 0.36 -20.67
N LYS A 335 -21.29 0.16 -21.94
CA LYS A 335 -21.46 -1.19 -22.50
C LYS A 335 -20.13 -1.92 -22.47
N GLU A 336 -20.17 -3.17 -22.03
CA GLU A 336 -19.02 -4.07 -22.10
C GLU A 336 -18.58 -4.27 -23.57
N PRO A 337 -17.26 -4.30 -23.86
CA PRO A 337 -16.77 -4.65 -25.19
C PRO A 337 -17.20 -6.08 -25.55
N GLU A 338 -17.59 -6.31 -26.80
CA GLU A 338 -17.73 -7.67 -27.32
C GLU A 338 -16.35 -8.31 -27.43
N LEU A 339 -15.95 -9.08 -26.42
CA LEU A 339 -14.75 -9.92 -26.51
C LEU A 339 -15.03 -11.01 -27.57
N GLY A 340 -14.47 -10.83 -28.77
CA GLY A 340 -14.45 -11.89 -29.78
C GLY A 340 -13.84 -13.17 -29.19
N GLU A 341 -14.27 -14.35 -29.67
CA GLU A 341 -13.75 -15.65 -29.22
C GLU A 341 -12.21 -15.58 -29.09
N LEU A 342 -11.72 -15.62 -27.85
CA LEU A 342 -10.29 -15.66 -27.55
C LEU A 342 -9.76 -17.02 -28.01
N ASP A 343 -9.38 -17.09 -29.29
CA ASP A 343 -8.65 -18.21 -29.88
C ASP A 343 -7.24 -18.24 -29.24
N GLY A 344 -7.12 -18.91 -28.10
CA GLY A 344 -5.87 -19.01 -27.38
C GLY A 344 -6.02 -19.45 -25.93
N CYS A 345 -6.52 -20.66 -25.71
CA CYS A 345 -6.35 -21.35 -24.43
C CYS A 345 -4.88 -21.30 -24.01
N VAL A 346 -4.59 -20.59 -22.93
CA VAL A 346 -3.37 -20.80 -22.16
C VAL A 346 -3.50 -22.17 -21.52
N GLU A 347 -2.77 -23.15 -22.07
CA GLU A 347 -2.60 -24.44 -21.41
C GLU A 347 -1.99 -24.20 -20.03
N VAL A 348 -2.78 -24.47 -18.98
CA VAL A 348 -2.28 -24.66 -17.63
C VAL A 348 -1.33 -25.85 -17.68
N LYS A 349 -0.02 -25.58 -17.69
CA LYS A 349 0.97 -26.63 -17.44
C LYS A 349 0.88 -27.01 -15.97
N GLU A 350 0.17 -28.10 -15.70
CA GLU A 350 0.39 -28.88 -14.48
C GLU A 350 1.83 -29.41 -14.52
N SER A 351 2.68 -28.90 -13.62
CA SER A 351 3.98 -29.50 -13.33
C SER A 351 3.85 -30.42 -12.13
N ALA A 352 4.17 -31.70 -12.37
CA ALA A 352 4.37 -32.76 -11.39
C ALA A 352 5.69 -32.62 -10.63
#